data_AF-A0A370H0E1-F1
#
_entry.id   AF-A0A370H0E1-F1
#
_cell.length_a   1.000
_cell.length_b   1.000
_cell.length_c   1.000
_cell.angle_alpha   90.00
_cell.angle_beta   90.00
_cell.angle_gamma   90.00
#
_symmetry.space_group_name_H-M   'P 1'
#
loop_
_entity.id
_entity.type
_entity.pdbx_description
1 polymer ?
#
loop_
_entity_poly.entity_id
_entity_poly.type
_entity_poly.pdbx_seq_one_letter_code
_entity_poly.pdbx_strand_id
1 'polypeptide(L)'
;MTTTLVRPEDHRAEPERHRSAPPHHRPAPPRRRLLAALRTPPRIGTSLALTLGTAASLTPGLLPRTAAAQAILTALLVTIALTVAGIARIIGRRLGFDINHRLAAYRIPVALTGTLMVSGAVVLAQQWQNRLRDAMGVAAVGADHWLRCGVGAVLIVVVLVGIARGIRWLVRRLGRLRSVGLAVVAALATQVVLLPTVVDWRRSADATANAFVDSTLVQPVSLTRSGSAASEVSWASLGAEGRKFVAGSPSRAARVYVGLNSAPDLKSRVALAIRELDNSGAWNRANLVVMIPTGSGWIDANAARGLDERFGGDVALLGMQYSQAPSWATFVFGRSAAEESARTLFTAVEQRIAALPHKPRLYIYGQSLGATAGSALFADDADQQRRVCAALWAGPPAGRVHHGNATILANSSDPVVQWSPELLWHAPDPAGTRSDAPRPPWIPLLSFVQTSADLLTALNPPPGHGHRYGTDQGTAMGNC
;
A
#
# COMPACT_ATOMS: atom_id res chain seq x y z
N MET A 1 -55.64 -0.45 -79.00
CA MET A 1 -56.61 -1.54 -79.18
C MET A 1 -55.85 -2.84 -79.38
N THR A 2 -56.09 -3.81 -78.50
CA THR A 2 -56.16 -5.25 -78.75
C THR A 2 -54.94 -5.98 -79.34
N THR A 3 -54.25 -6.68 -78.43
CA THR A 3 -53.88 -8.11 -78.42
C THR A 3 -53.45 -8.82 -79.71
N THR A 4 -52.28 -9.45 -79.66
CA THR A 4 -51.91 -10.80 -80.20
C THR A 4 -50.39 -10.96 -79.95
N LEU A 5 -49.75 -12.09 -79.67
CA LEU A 5 -50.08 -13.50 -79.53
C LEU A 5 -48.84 -14.14 -78.86
N VAL A 6 -49.04 -15.10 -77.94
CA VAL A 6 -47.98 -15.85 -77.26
C VAL A 6 -47.44 -16.95 -78.19
N ARG A 7 -46.12 -17.16 -78.20
CA ARG A 7 -45.42 -18.30 -78.84
C ARG A 7 -44.37 -18.88 -77.88
N PRO A 8 -44.13 -20.22 -77.86
CA PRO A 8 -43.53 -20.92 -76.72
C PRO A 8 -42.01 -21.05 -76.79
N GLU A 9 -41.46 -21.43 -75.63
CA GLU A 9 -40.05 -21.64 -75.29
C GLU A 9 -39.37 -22.73 -76.14
N ASP A 10 -38.11 -22.46 -76.52
CA ASP A 10 -37.20 -23.43 -77.13
C ASP A 10 -35.86 -23.39 -76.36
N HIS A 11 -35.44 -24.56 -75.88
CA HIS A 11 -34.21 -24.76 -75.13
C HIS A 11 -32.99 -24.74 -76.08
N ARG A 12 -32.05 -23.82 -75.87
CA ARG A 12 -30.67 -23.95 -76.38
C ARG A 12 -29.64 -23.73 -75.29
N ALA A 13 -28.71 -24.67 -75.22
CA ALA A 13 -27.55 -24.69 -74.34
C ALA A 13 -26.51 -23.64 -74.77
N GLU A 14 -25.95 -22.91 -73.81
CA GLU A 14 -24.81 -22.00 -73.97
C GLU A 14 -23.55 -22.56 -73.30
N PRO A 15 -22.33 -22.28 -73.82
CA PRO A 15 -21.10 -22.94 -73.41
C PRO A 15 -20.44 -22.32 -72.17
N GLU A 16 -19.77 -23.17 -71.39
CA GLU A 16 -19.02 -22.82 -70.17
C GLU A 16 -17.92 -21.78 -70.44
N ARG A 17 -18.05 -20.60 -69.80
CA ARG A 17 -16.93 -19.65 -69.63
C ARG A 17 -16.14 -20.01 -68.38
N HIS A 18 -14.90 -20.46 -68.58
CA HIS A 18 -13.87 -20.49 -67.52
C HIS A 18 -13.71 -19.09 -66.90
N ARG A 19 -14.20 -18.92 -65.67
CA ARG A 19 -13.88 -17.78 -64.81
C ARG A 19 -12.53 -18.06 -64.12
N SER A 20 -11.52 -17.27 -64.49
CA SER A 20 -10.23 -17.18 -63.82
C SER A 20 -10.40 -16.82 -62.34
N ALA A 21 -9.75 -17.59 -61.46
CA ALA A 21 -9.73 -17.38 -60.02
C ALA A 21 -9.05 -16.05 -59.65
N PRO A 22 -9.52 -15.32 -58.61
CA PRO A 22 -8.87 -14.10 -58.14
C PRO A 22 -7.51 -14.43 -57.52
N PRO A 23 -6.51 -13.53 -57.62
CA PRO A 23 -5.16 -13.80 -57.14
C PRO A 23 -5.17 -13.98 -55.61
N HIS A 24 -4.68 -15.14 -55.16
CA HIS A 24 -4.42 -15.39 -53.75
C HIS A 24 -3.38 -14.39 -53.22
N HIS A 25 -3.84 -13.38 -52.47
CA HIS A 25 -2.97 -12.54 -51.66
C HIS A 25 -2.30 -13.41 -50.59
N ARG A 26 -1.09 -13.91 -50.87
CA ARG A 26 -0.24 -14.54 -49.85
C ARG A 26 0.06 -13.51 -48.76
N PRO A 27 -0.24 -13.78 -47.48
CA PRO A 27 0.11 -12.87 -46.40
C PRO A 27 1.64 -12.71 -46.37
N ALA A 28 2.11 -11.45 -46.36
CA ALA A 28 3.54 -11.14 -46.32
C ALA A 28 4.24 -11.83 -45.14
N PRO A 29 5.51 -12.28 -45.30
CA PRO A 29 6.24 -12.99 -44.25
C PRO A 29 6.34 -12.16 -42.96
N PRO A 30 6.37 -12.80 -41.77
CA PRO A 30 6.27 -12.11 -40.47
C PRO A 30 7.30 -11.00 -40.26
N ARG A 31 8.52 -11.13 -40.81
CA ARG A 31 9.56 -10.08 -40.79
C ARG A 31 9.15 -8.79 -41.53
N ARG A 32 8.46 -8.90 -42.68
CA ARG A 32 7.97 -7.73 -43.43
C ARG A 32 6.81 -7.03 -42.72
N ARG A 33 5.97 -7.76 -41.98
CA ARG A 33 4.90 -7.18 -41.15
C ARG A 33 5.43 -6.43 -39.92
N LEU A 34 6.48 -6.93 -39.29
CA LEU A 34 7.14 -6.25 -38.15
C LEU A 34 7.79 -4.93 -38.60
N LEU A 35 8.53 -4.96 -39.72
CA LEU A 35 9.17 -3.76 -40.30
C LEU A 35 8.15 -2.74 -40.82
N ALA A 36 7.01 -3.19 -41.36
CA ALA A 36 5.92 -2.29 -41.78
C ALA A 36 5.18 -1.67 -40.57
N ALA A 37 5.00 -2.42 -39.48
CA ALA A 37 4.41 -1.90 -38.24
C ALA A 37 5.30 -0.84 -37.55
N LEU A 38 6.62 -0.97 -37.67
CA LEU A 38 7.60 0.03 -37.21
C LEU A 38 7.57 1.33 -38.03
N ARG A 39 7.05 1.30 -39.27
CA ARG A 39 6.94 2.47 -40.17
C ARG A 39 5.62 3.22 -40.08
N THR A 40 4.60 2.64 -39.45
CA THR A 40 3.31 3.32 -39.27
C THR A 40 3.35 4.24 -38.04
N PRO A 41 3.06 5.55 -38.18
CA PRO A 41 3.08 6.46 -37.05
C PRO A 41 2.03 6.05 -36.01
N PRO A 42 2.33 6.24 -34.70
CA PRO A 42 1.42 5.87 -33.64
C PRO A 42 0.09 6.60 -33.79
N ARG A 43 -0.98 5.98 -33.28
CA ARG A 43 -2.31 6.60 -33.24
C ARG A 43 -2.28 7.79 -32.26
N ILE A 44 -3.00 8.85 -32.59
CA ILE A 44 -3.06 10.07 -31.74
C ILE A 44 -3.46 9.71 -30.30
N GLY A 45 -4.52 8.93 -30.15
CA GLY A 45 -4.98 8.50 -28.81
C GLY A 45 -3.96 7.65 -28.05
N THR A 46 -3.08 6.91 -28.74
CA THR A 46 -2.00 6.16 -28.10
C THR A 46 -0.89 7.10 -27.62
N SER A 47 -0.45 8.04 -28.47
CA SER A 47 0.55 9.03 -28.08
C SER A 47 0.08 9.90 -26.92
N LEU A 48 -1.17 10.37 -26.96
CA LEU A 48 -1.77 11.13 -25.86
C LEU A 48 -1.86 10.32 -24.56
N ALA A 49 -2.34 9.07 -24.64
CA ALA A 49 -2.44 8.21 -23.46
C ALA A 49 -1.07 7.94 -22.80
N LEU A 50 -0.03 7.65 -23.61
CA LEU A 50 1.32 7.45 -23.12
C LEU A 50 1.87 8.73 -22.47
N THR A 51 1.67 9.88 -23.12
CA THR A 51 2.14 11.18 -22.62
C THR A 51 1.46 11.54 -21.31
N LEU A 52 0.12 11.53 -21.27
CA LEU A 52 -0.66 11.92 -20.09
C LEU A 52 -0.45 10.95 -18.92
N GLY A 53 -0.48 9.64 -19.18
CA GLY A 53 -0.26 8.63 -18.14
C GLY A 53 1.15 8.71 -17.54
N THR A 54 2.17 8.92 -18.38
CA THR A 54 3.54 9.07 -17.90
C THR A 54 3.74 10.40 -17.16
N ALA A 55 3.26 11.52 -17.71
CA ALA A 55 3.36 12.82 -17.06
C ALA A 55 2.63 12.84 -15.70
N ALA A 56 1.43 12.25 -15.63
CA ALA A 56 0.69 12.08 -14.37
C ALA A 56 1.46 11.23 -13.35
N SER A 57 2.19 10.19 -13.79
CA SER A 57 3.03 9.38 -12.91
C SER A 57 4.26 10.11 -12.39
N LEU A 58 4.79 11.06 -13.16
CA LEU A 58 6.00 11.82 -12.85
C LEU A 58 5.71 13.07 -12.00
N THR A 59 4.45 13.31 -11.62
CA THR A 59 4.15 14.44 -10.74
C THR A 59 4.78 14.26 -9.35
N PRO A 60 5.14 15.37 -8.67
CA PRO A 60 5.74 15.34 -7.34
C PRO A 60 4.95 14.50 -6.33
N GLY A 61 5.65 13.62 -5.61
CA GLY A 61 5.15 12.87 -4.45
C GLY A 61 5.73 13.39 -3.13
N LEU A 62 5.31 12.80 -2.01
CA LEU A 62 5.82 13.09 -0.67
C LEU A 62 7.17 12.41 -0.41
N LEU A 63 7.41 11.25 -1.04
CA LEU A 63 8.58 10.42 -0.76
C LEU A 63 9.43 10.14 -2.00
N PRO A 64 10.76 9.98 -1.82
CA PRO A 64 11.63 9.40 -2.84
C PRO A 64 11.17 7.98 -3.20
N ARG A 65 10.91 7.74 -4.48
CA ARG A 65 10.49 6.41 -4.95
C ARG A 65 11.66 5.60 -5.44
N THR A 66 11.54 4.28 -5.27
CA THR A 66 12.42 3.32 -5.95
C THR A 66 12.05 3.23 -7.43
N ALA A 67 12.99 2.78 -8.26
CA ALA A 67 12.72 2.61 -9.70
C ALA A 67 11.57 1.62 -9.96
N ALA A 68 11.44 0.59 -9.11
CA ALA A 68 10.36 -0.39 -9.20
C ALA A 68 8.99 0.23 -8.85
N ALA A 69 8.89 0.99 -7.75
CA ALA A 69 7.64 1.66 -7.37
C ALA A 69 7.18 2.65 -8.44
N GLN A 70 8.11 3.46 -8.98
CA GLN A 70 7.81 4.38 -10.06
C GLN A 70 7.38 3.65 -11.34
N ALA A 71 8.04 2.54 -11.71
CA ALA A 71 7.67 1.74 -12.87
C ALA A 71 6.24 1.20 -12.78
N ILE A 72 5.85 0.71 -11.59
CA ILE A 72 4.49 0.18 -11.34
C ILE A 72 3.46 1.31 -11.48
N LEU A 73 3.70 2.47 -10.85
CA LEU A 73 2.81 3.62 -10.95
C LEU A 73 2.66 4.10 -12.41
N THR A 74 3.77 4.23 -13.13
CA THR A 74 3.77 4.63 -14.54
C THR A 74 2.99 3.63 -15.39
N ALA A 75 3.22 2.33 -15.21
CA ALA A 75 2.52 1.29 -15.95
C ALA A 75 1.02 1.28 -15.68
N LEU A 76 0.61 1.48 -14.42
CA LEU A 76 -0.79 1.56 -14.02
C LEU A 76 -1.50 2.74 -14.71
N LEU A 77 -0.94 3.95 -14.57
CA LEU A 77 -1.53 5.16 -15.14
C LEU A 77 -1.54 5.17 -16.67
N VAL A 78 -0.48 4.66 -17.30
CA VAL A 78 -0.44 4.46 -18.76
C VAL A 78 -1.51 3.46 -19.20
N THR A 79 -1.69 2.36 -18.48
CA THR A 79 -2.70 1.34 -18.84
C THR A 79 -4.12 1.88 -18.70
N ILE A 80 -4.39 2.67 -17.66
CA ILE A 80 -5.67 3.39 -17.47
C ILE A 80 -5.89 4.36 -18.64
N ALA A 81 -4.90 5.20 -18.96
CA ALA A 81 -4.99 6.17 -20.05
C ALA A 81 -5.20 5.48 -21.41
N LEU A 82 -4.53 4.36 -21.68
CA LEU A 82 -4.71 3.56 -22.88
C LEU A 82 -6.13 2.96 -22.97
N THR A 83 -6.69 2.55 -21.83
CA THR A 83 -8.06 2.02 -21.73
C THR A 83 -9.07 3.11 -22.04
N VAL A 84 -8.93 4.29 -21.43
CA VAL A 84 -9.76 5.46 -21.69
C VAL A 84 -9.68 5.88 -23.16
N ALA A 85 -8.48 5.98 -23.74
CA ALA A 85 -8.28 6.29 -25.15
C ALA A 85 -8.92 5.22 -26.08
N GLY A 86 -8.88 3.96 -25.67
CA GLY A 86 -9.54 2.85 -26.36
C GLY A 86 -11.07 2.98 -26.37
N ILE A 87 -11.68 3.31 -25.22
CA ILE A 87 -13.12 3.53 -25.07
C ILE A 87 -13.56 4.77 -25.86
N ALA A 88 -12.86 5.89 -25.70
CA ALA A 88 -13.13 7.13 -26.44
C ALA A 88 -13.11 6.90 -27.95
N ARG A 89 -12.17 6.09 -28.45
CA ARG A 89 -12.13 5.69 -29.86
C ARG A 89 -13.35 4.87 -30.28
N ILE A 90 -13.80 3.93 -29.46
CA ILE A 90 -14.99 3.10 -29.77
C ILE A 90 -16.23 4.00 -29.87
N ILE A 91 -16.39 4.92 -28.91
CA ILE A 91 -17.51 5.87 -28.89
C ILE A 91 -17.43 6.81 -30.11
N GLY A 92 -16.29 7.44 -30.35
CA GLY A 92 -16.10 8.36 -31.48
C GLY A 92 -16.41 7.69 -32.83
N ARG A 93 -16.01 6.42 -33.01
CA ARG A 93 -16.35 5.66 -34.22
C ARG A 93 -17.83 5.39 -34.39
N ARG A 94 -18.55 5.12 -33.29
CA ARG A 94 -20.02 4.96 -33.33
C ARG A 94 -20.73 6.27 -33.68
N LEU A 95 -20.14 7.40 -33.30
CA LEU A 95 -20.62 8.74 -33.63
C LEU A 95 -20.13 9.26 -35.00
N GLY A 96 -19.49 8.42 -35.83
CA GLY A 96 -19.00 8.82 -37.17
C GLY A 96 -17.71 9.66 -37.17
N PHE A 97 -17.02 9.75 -36.04
CA PHE A 97 -15.80 10.54 -35.85
C PHE A 97 -14.56 9.65 -35.67
N ASP A 98 -13.79 9.42 -36.74
CA ASP A 98 -12.45 8.79 -36.64
C ASP A 98 -11.34 9.85 -36.65
N ILE A 99 -10.93 10.27 -35.44
CA ILE A 99 -9.80 11.17 -35.17
C ILE A 99 -8.56 10.78 -35.96
N ASN A 100 -8.26 9.49 -36.09
CA ASN A 100 -6.99 9.06 -36.68
C ASN A 100 -6.99 9.21 -38.21
N HIS A 101 -8.15 9.20 -38.85
CA HIS A 101 -8.28 9.44 -40.28
C HIS A 101 -8.36 10.94 -40.56
N ARG A 102 -9.20 11.66 -39.82
CA ARG A 102 -9.41 13.12 -40.02
C ARG A 102 -8.18 13.95 -39.67
N LEU A 103 -7.43 13.56 -38.65
CA LEU A 103 -6.25 14.28 -38.15
C LEU A 103 -4.95 13.52 -38.42
N ALA A 104 -4.88 12.71 -39.48
CA ALA A 104 -3.71 11.85 -39.74
C ALA A 104 -2.38 12.62 -39.79
N ALA A 105 -2.38 13.86 -40.29
CA ALA A 105 -1.20 14.73 -40.34
C ALA A 105 -0.60 15.04 -38.95
N TYR A 106 -1.42 15.02 -37.89
CA TYR A 106 -1.00 15.37 -36.53
C TYR A 106 -0.43 14.19 -35.74
N ARG A 107 -0.40 12.97 -36.29
CA ARG A 107 0.13 11.78 -35.58
C ARG A 107 1.59 11.94 -35.15
N ILE A 108 2.44 12.43 -36.05
CA ILE A 108 3.86 12.63 -35.79
C ILE A 108 4.08 13.84 -34.88
N PRO A 109 3.51 15.04 -35.15
CA PRO A 109 3.62 16.17 -34.23
C PRO A 109 3.19 15.85 -32.81
N VAL A 110 2.04 15.20 -32.60
CA VAL A 110 1.56 14.82 -31.26
C VAL A 110 2.53 13.84 -30.57
N ALA A 111 3.11 12.89 -31.31
CA ALA A 111 4.10 11.98 -30.75
C ALA A 111 5.38 12.71 -30.34
N LEU A 112 5.91 13.61 -31.18
CA LEU A 112 7.10 14.40 -30.90
C LEU A 112 6.90 15.35 -29.71
N THR A 113 5.79 16.08 -29.68
CA THR A 113 5.42 16.94 -28.54
C THR A 113 5.27 16.11 -27.27
N GLY A 114 4.65 14.93 -27.36
CA GLY A 114 4.53 14.00 -26.23
C GLY A 114 5.89 13.54 -25.69
N THR A 115 6.82 13.17 -26.59
CA THR A 115 8.18 12.79 -26.21
C THR A 115 8.93 13.94 -25.54
N LEU A 116 8.82 15.17 -26.07
CA LEU A 116 9.43 16.35 -25.47
C LEU A 116 8.86 16.63 -24.06
N MET A 117 7.53 16.57 -23.91
CA MET A 117 6.85 16.76 -22.63
C MET A 117 7.28 15.72 -21.60
N VAL A 118 7.32 14.44 -21.98
CA VAL A 118 7.79 13.36 -21.08
C VAL A 118 9.25 13.56 -20.69
N SER A 119 10.10 13.97 -21.63
CA SER A 119 11.53 14.23 -21.35
C SER A 119 11.69 15.36 -20.33
N GLY A 120 10.95 16.47 -20.52
CA GLY A 120 10.91 17.56 -19.54
C GLY A 120 10.37 17.12 -18.17
N ALA A 121 9.29 16.32 -18.16
CA ALA A 121 8.73 15.77 -16.93
C ALA A 121 9.71 14.87 -16.17
N VAL A 122 10.54 14.07 -16.88
CA VAL A 122 11.59 13.26 -16.26
C VAL A 122 12.65 14.15 -15.59
N VAL A 123 13.05 15.26 -16.21
CA VAL A 123 14.01 16.20 -15.61
C VAL A 123 13.43 16.85 -14.35
N LEU A 124 12.17 17.30 -14.39
CA LEU A 124 11.49 17.87 -13.23
C LEU A 124 11.33 16.84 -12.10
N ALA A 125 10.95 15.61 -12.45
CA ALA A 125 10.81 14.52 -11.50
C ALA A 125 12.16 14.14 -10.87
N GLN A 126 13.24 14.14 -11.66
CA GLN A 126 14.61 13.93 -11.19
C GLN A 126 15.01 15.01 -10.16
N GLN A 127 14.77 16.28 -10.47
CA GLN A 127 15.05 17.39 -9.56
C GLN A 127 14.21 17.30 -8.27
N TRP A 128 12.94 16.91 -8.37
CA TRP A 128 12.09 16.69 -7.19
C TRP A 128 12.58 15.53 -6.32
N GLN A 129 12.87 14.39 -6.96
CA GLN A 129 13.40 13.19 -6.33
C GLN A 129 14.72 13.45 -5.60
N ASN A 130 15.62 14.26 -6.15
CA ASN A 130 16.87 14.61 -5.49
C ASN A 130 16.67 15.63 -4.37
N ARG A 131 15.79 16.62 -4.52
CA ARG A 131 15.45 17.54 -3.41
C ARG A 131 14.92 16.81 -2.17
N LEU A 132 14.05 15.82 -2.36
CA LEU A 132 13.57 14.99 -1.26
C LEU A 132 14.69 14.15 -0.64
N ARG A 133 15.56 13.57 -1.48
CA ARG A 133 16.69 12.75 -1.02
C ARG A 133 17.72 13.55 -0.24
N ASP A 134 18.03 14.76 -0.70
CA ASP A 134 18.94 15.68 -0.03
C ASP A 134 18.37 16.07 1.35
N ALA A 135 17.07 16.39 1.42
CA ALA A 135 16.39 16.69 2.68
C ALA A 135 16.38 15.50 3.66
N MET A 136 16.33 14.27 3.13
CA MET A 136 16.33 13.03 3.92
C MET A 136 17.72 12.45 4.15
N GLY A 137 18.79 13.11 3.68
CA GLY A 137 20.17 12.63 3.84
C GLY A 137 20.47 11.29 3.15
N VAL A 138 19.82 10.99 2.02
CA VAL A 138 20.03 9.74 1.26
C VAL A 138 20.60 10.01 -0.13
N ALA A 139 21.27 9.01 -0.72
CA ALA A 139 21.98 9.17 -1.99
C ALA A 139 21.05 9.54 -3.16
N ALA A 140 21.43 10.59 -3.90
CA ALA A 140 20.75 11.06 -5.10
C ALA A 140 20.63 9.97 -6.18
N VAL A 141 19.59 10.08 -7.01
CA VAL A 141 19.40 9.17 -8.16
C VAL A 141 20.12 9.70 -9.40
N GLY A 142 20.55 8.79 -10.27
CA GLY A 142 21.14 9.08 -11.57
C GLY A 142 20.26 8.65 -12.75
N ALA A 143 20.83 8.66 -13.95
CA ALA A 143 20.13 8.23 -15.18
C ALA A 143 19.73 6.75 -15.16
N ASP A 144 20.49 5.91 -14.45
CA ASP A 144 20.24 4.48 -14.25
C ASP A 144 18.89 4.20 -13.55
N HIS A 145 18.45 5.11 -12.67
CA HIS A 145 17.15 5.03 -12.01
C HIS A 145 16.01 5.11 -13.04
N TRP A 146 16.07 6.11 -13.92
CA TRP A 146 15.04 6.33 -14.94
C TRP A 146 15.07 5.29 -16.05
N LEU A 147 16.24 4.77 -16.39
CA LEU A 147 16.36 3.64 -17.30
C LEU A 147 15.64 2.41 -16.74
N ARG A 148 15.92 2.04 -15.48
CA ARG A 148 15.25 0.91 -14.80
C ARG A 148 13.74 1.13 -14.69
N CYS A 149 13.32 2.35 -14.34
CA CYS A 149 11.92 2.74 -14.31
C CYS A 149 11.24 2.56 -15.68
N GLY A 150 11.83 3.10 -16.74
CA GLY A 150 11.29 3.04 -18.09
C GLY A 150 11.18 1.61 -18.62
N VAL A 151 12.25 0.81 -18.46
CA VAL A 151 12.24 -0.62 -18.85
C VAL A 151 11.19 -1.38 -18.07
N GLY A 152 11.14 -1.22 -16.75
CA GLY A 152 10.14 -1.87 -15.89
C GLY A 152 8.71 -1.52 -16.30
N ALA A 153 8.42 -0.24 -16.53
CA ALA A 153 7.09 0.22 -16.93
C ALA A 153 6.68 -0.36 -18.29
N VAL A 154 7.59 -0.36 -19.27
CA VAL A 154 7.34 -0.94 -20.60
C VAL A 154 7.04 -2.43 -20.50
N LEU A 155 7.81 -3.19 -19.72
CA LEU A 155 7.58 -4.63 -19.53
C LEU A 155 6.19 -4.89 -18.94
N ILE A 156 5.81 -4.18 -17.88
CA ILE A 156 4.50 -4.33 -17.23
C ILE A 156 3.37 -4.00 -18.22
N VAL A 157 3.46 -2.87 -18.94
CA VAL A 157 2.43 -2.46 -19.92
C VAL A 157 2.32 -3.49 -21.06
N VAL A 158 3.44 -4.00 -21.57
CA VAL A 158 3.45 -5.01 -22.64
C VAL A 158 2.76 -6.29 -22.17
N VAL A 159 3.04 -6.75 -20.95
CA VAL A 159 2.40 -7.93 -20.36
C VAL A 159 0.89 -7.70 -20.21
N LEU A 160 0.46 -6.59 -19.61
CA LEU A 160 -0.96 -6.29 -19.40
C LEU A 160 -1.74 -6.18 -20.73
N VAL A 161 -1.18 -5.49 -21.72
CA VAL A 161 -1.77 -5.37 -23.05
C VAL A 161 -1.77 -6.73 -23.78
N GLY A 162 -0.74 -7.55 -23.58
CA GLY A 162 -0.63 -8.92 -24.08
C GLY A 162 -1.76 -9.80 -23.55
N ILE A 163 -1.97 -9.80 -22.24
CA ILE A 163 -3.07 -10.50 -21.56
C ILE A 163 -4.43 -10.03 -22.12
N ALA A 164 -4.66 -8.72 -22.18
CA ALA A 164 -5.91 -8.17 -22.70
C ALA A 164 -6.18 -8.56 -24.18
N ARG A 165 -5.12 -8.65 -25.00
CA ARG A 165 -5.22 -9.13 -26.38
C ARG A 165 -5.47 -10.64 -26.46
N GLY A 166 -4.82 -11.42 -25.60
CA GLY A 166 -5.04 -12.87 -25.46
C GLY A 166 -6.47 -13.19 -25.09
N ILE A 167 -7.02 -12.52 -24.07
CA ILE A 167 -8.43 -12.64 -23.67
C ILE A 167 -9.35 -12.29 -24.84
N ARG A 168 -9.11 -11.16 -25.53
CA ARG A 168 -9.93 -10.76 -26.68
C ARG A 168 -9.87 -11.78 -27.82
N TRP A 169 -8.71 -12.36 -28.08
CA TRP A 169 -8.55 -13.40 -29.10
C TRP A 169 -9.31 -14.67 -28.71
N LEU A 170 -9.21 -15.09 -27.46
CA LEU A 170 -9.93 -16.25 -26.94
C LEU A 170 -11.44 -16.05 -27.06
N VAL A 171 -11.94 -14.87 -26.69
CA VAL A 171 -13.37 -14.52 -26.80
C VAL A 171 -13.87 -14.59 -28.25
N ARG A 172 -13.06 -14.11 -29.20
CA ARG A 172 -13.39 -14.18 -30.63
C ARG A 172 -13.35 -15.60 -31.17
N ARG A 173 -12.45 -16.45 -30.67
CA ARG A 173 -12.29 -17.84 -31.12
C ARG A 173 -13.40 -18.75 -30.60
N LEU A 174 -13.80 -18.58 -29.33
CA LEU A 174 -14.82 -19.43 -28.70
C LEU A 174 -16.25 -18.93 -28.95
N GLY A 175 -16.43 -17.67 -29.33
CA GLY A 175 -17.74 -17.03 -29.44
C GLY A 175 -18.23 -16.47 -28.10
N ARG A 176 -19.08 -15.44 -28.14
CA ARG A 176 -19.49 -14.67 -26.96
C ARG A 176 -20.15 -15.53 -25.87
N LEU A 177 -21.05 -16.43 -26.24
CA LEU A 177 -21.78 -17.28 -25.28
C LEU A 177 -20.85 -18.23 -24.52
N ARG A 178 -19.96 -18.94 -25.21
CA ARG A 178 -18.97 -19.83 -24.57
C ARG A 178 -17.97 -19.06 -23.71
N SER A 179 -17.66 -17.83 -24.11
CA SER A 179 -16.77 -16.95 -23.34
C SER A 179 -17.42 -16.44 -22.05
N VAL A 180 -18.73 -16.12 -22.09
CA VAL A 180 -19.51 -15.77 -20.90
C VAL A 180 -19.61 -16.98 -19.97
N GLY A 181 -19.93 -18.16 -20.50
CA GLY A 181 -19.94 -19.40 -19.71
C GLY A 181 -18.60 -19.67 -19.03
N LEU A 182 -17.49 -19.56 -19.78
CA LEU A 182 -16.15 -19.70 -19.22
C LEU A 182 -15.83 -18.63 -18.18
N ALA A 183 -16.25 -17.38 -18.38
CA ALA A 183 -16.05 -16.30 -17.41
C ALA A 183 -16.85 -16.54 -16.12
N VAL A 184 -18.08 -17.03 -16.21
CA VAL A 184 -18.91 -17.39 -15.05
C VAL A 184 -18.29 -18.57 -14.30
N VAL A 185 -17.87 -19.63 -15.01
CA VAL A 185 -17.18 -20.77 -14.39
C VAL A 185 -15.87 -20.32 -13.74
N ALA A 186 -15.08 -19.48 -14.40
CA ALA A 186 -13.86 -18.93 -13.82
C ALA A 186 -14.15 -18.05 -12.59
N ALA A 187 -15.21 -17.24 -12.62
CA ALA A 187 -15.62 -16.43 -11.47
C ALA A 187 -16.09 -17.29 -10.30
N LEU A 188 -16.89 -18.33 -10.55
CA LEU A 188 -17.31 -19.29 -9.53
C LEU A 188 -16.12 -20.10 -8.98
N ALA A 189 -15.24 -20.60 -9.83
CA ALA A 189 -14.00 -21.26 -9.42
C ALA A 189 -13.11 -20.30 -8.62
N THR A 190 -13.09 -19.02 -8.99
CA THR A 190 -12.38 -17.99 -8.23
C THR A 190 -12.99 -17.82 -6.85
N GLN A 191 -14.31 -17.69 -6.76
CA GLN A 191 -15.01 -17.47 -5.50
C GLN A 191 -14.95 -18.68 -4.55
N VAL A 192 -15.10 -19.89 -5.07
CA VAL A 192 -15.24 -21.12 -4.27
C VAL A 192 -13.90 -21.80 -4.01
N VAL A 193 -12.93 -21.68 -4.93
CA VAL A 193 -11.65 -22.40 -4.82
C VAL A 193 -10.49 -21.44 -4.66
N LEU A 194 -10.25 -20.54 -5.63
CA LEU A 194 -9.05 -19.69 -5.60
C LEU A 194 -9.06 -18.70 -4.43
N LEU A 195 -10.19 -18.09 -4.11
CA LEU A 195 -10.26 -17.08 -3.07
C LEU A 195 -10.00 -17.70 -1.68
N PRO A 196 -10.67 -18.79 -1.26
CA PRO A 196 -10.33 -19.47 -0.01
C PRO A 196 -8.88 -19.98 0.00
N THR A 197 -8.41 -20.62 -1.07
CA THR A 197 -7.03 -21.14 -1.11
C THR A 197 -5.98 -20.04 -1.05
N VAL A 198 -6.20 -18.89 -1.71
CA VAL A 198 -5.30 -17.73 -1.61
C VAL A 198 -5.36 -17.12 -0.21
N VAL A 199 -6.55 -17.04 0.41
CA VAL A 199 -6.69 -16.54 1.79
C VAL A 199 -5.98 -17.46 2.78
N ASP A 200 -6.15 -18.78 2.67
CA ASP A 200 -5.52 -19.76 3.54
C ASP A 200 -4.00 -19.82 3.32
N TRP A 201 -3.55 -19.76 2.06
CA TRP A 201 -2.14 -19.61 1.73
C TRP A 201 -1.55 -18.32 2.30
N ARG A 202 -2.30 -17.21 2.26
CA ARG A 202 -1.85 -15.93 2.83
C ARG A 202 -1.75 -16.01 4.34
N ARG A 203 -2.76 -16.58 5.01
CA ARG A 203 -2.75 -16.81 6.47
C ARG A 203 -1.59 -17.71 6.88
N SER A 204 -1.32 -18.79 6.16
CA SER A 204 -0.20 -19.68 6.46
C SER A 204 1.16 -19.03 6.22
N ALA A 205 1.29 -18.22 5.17
CA ALA A 205 2.48 -17.42 4.92
C ALA A 205 2.73 -16.40 6.05
N ASP A 206 1.69 -15.69 6.50
CA ASP A 206 1.78 -14.74 7.62
C ASP A 206 2.11 -15.45 8.94
N ALA A 207 1.50 -16.62 9.20
CA ALA A 207 1.82 -17.46 10.36
C ALA A 207 3.28 -17.94 10.33
N THR A 208 3.78 -18.33 9.16
CA THR A 208 5.18 -18.76 8.96
C THR A 208 6.14 -17.59 9.20
N ALA A 209 5.83 -16.41 8.64
CA ALA A 209 6.61 -15.20 8.88
C ALA A 209 6.61 -14.79 10.36
N ASN A 210 5.48 -14.94 11.06
CA ASN A 210 5.40 -14.69 12.49
C ASN A 210 6.15 -15.74 13.33
N ALA A 211 6.18 -17.00 12.90
CA ALA A 211 6.93 -18.07 13.55
C ALA A 211 8.44 -17.97 13.30
N PHE A 212 8.88 -17.26 12.25
CA PHE A 212 10.28 -17.12 11.90
C PHE A 212 11.11 -16.57 13.08
N VAL A 213 12.17 -17.29 13.43
CA VAL A 213 13.11 -16.90 14.48
C VAL A 213 14.38 -16.40 13.80
N ASP A 214 14.65 -15.11 13.96
CA ASP A 214 15.90 -14.51 13.51
C ASP A 214 17.03 -14.94 14.46
N SER A 215 18.04 -15.64 13.93
CA SER A 215 19.18 -16.16 14.69
C SER A 215 20.10 -15.08 15.25
N THR A 216 19.97 -13.83 14.79
CA THR A 216 20.73 -12.69 15.33
C THR A 216 20.14 -12.17 16.64
N LEU A 217 18.89 -12.52 16.95
CA LEU A 217 18.24 -12.12 18.20
C LEU A 217 18.67 -13.05 19.34
N VAL A 218 19.14 -12.45 20.43
CA VAL A 218 19.51 -13.17 21.64
C VAL A 218 18.30 -13.27 22.55
N GLN A 219 17.94 -14.50 22.93
CA GLN A 219 16.87 -14.74 23.89
C GLN A 219 17.21 -14.08 25.24
N PRO A 220 16.28 -13.32 25.84
CA PRO A 220 16.51 -12.73 27.15
C PRO A 220 16.74 -13.79 28.23
N VAL A 221 17.68 -13.53 29.14
CA VAL A 221 17.89 -14.35 30.35
C VAL A 221 17.28 -13.71 31.60
N SER A 222 16.93 -12.42 31.53
CA SER A 222 16.32 -11.68 32.64
C SER A 222 14.84 -11.98 32.79
N LEU A 223 14.38 -12.07 34.04
CA LEU A 223 12.96 -12.12 34.41
C LEU A 223 12.19 -10.86 34.02
N THR A 224 12.87 -9.71 33.90
CA THR A 224 12.23 -8.44 33.53
C THR A 224 11.83 -8.36 32.05
N ARG A 225 12.06 -9.42 31.27
CA ARG A 225 11.77 -9.48 29.85
C ARG A 225 11.08 -10.80 29.51
N SER A 226 9.95 -10.72 28.81
CA SER A 226 9.22 -11.90 28.34
C SER A 226 10.05 -12.76 27.40
N GLY A 227 9.79 -14.06 27.38
CA GLY A 227 10.54 -15.00 26.56
C GLY A 227 11.80 -15.57 27.22
N SER A 228 12.14 -15.16 28.44
CA SER A 228 13.22 -15.80 29.21
C SER A 228 12.80 -17.18 29.72
N ALA A 229 13.77 -17.97 30.20
CA ALA A 229 13.50 -19.32 30.70
C ALA A 229 12.55 -19.36 31.91
N ALA A 230 12.41 -18.23 32.62
CA ALA A 230 11.53 -18.10 33.77
C ALA A 230 10.29 -17.21 33.50
N SER A 231 10.08 -16.80 32.24
CA SER A 231 8.85 -16.14 31.78
C SER A 231 7.75 -17.18 31.56
N GLU A 232 6.49 -16.81 31.81
CA GLU A 232 5.35 -17.67 31.43
C GLU A 232 5.15 -17.67 29.90
N VAL A 233 5.58 -16.59 29.24
CA VAL A 233 5.51 -16.45 27.79
C VAL A 233 6.77 -17.04 27.17
N SER A 234 6.64 -18.16 26.47
CA SER A 234 7.78 -18.79 25.80
C SER A 234 8.33 -17.94 24.65
N TRP A 235 9.66 -17.95 24.45
CA TRP A 235 10.35 -17.26 23.35
C TRP A 235 9.76 -17.55 21.96
N ALA A 236 9.36 -18.80 21.72
CA ALA A 236 8.76 -19.22 20.46
C ALA A 236 7.36 -18.60 20.25
N SER A 237 6.58 -18.43 21.32
CA SER A 237 5.20 -17.95 21.26
C SER A 237 5.06 -16.44 21.03
N LEU A 238 6.10 -15.66 21.31
CA LEU A 238 6.13 -14.19 21.17
C LEU A 238 5.85 -13.69 19.74
N GLY A 239 6.05 -14.55 18.73
CA GLY A 239 6.06 -14.12 17.34
C GLY A 239 7.32 -13.33 16.96
N ALA A 240 7.49 -13.05 15.67
CA ALA A 240 8.69 -12.43 15.14
C ALA A 240 8.89 -11.00 15.68
N GLU A 241 7.81 -10.21 15.72
CA GLU A 241 7.87 -8.83 16.20
C GLU A 241 7.98 -8.73 17.72
N GLY A 242 7.32 -9.62 18.47
CA GLY A 242 7.49 -9.71 19.92
C GLY A 242 8.92 -10.03 20.33
N ARG A 243 9.57 -10.98 19.63
CA ARG A 243 10.99 -11.30 19.83
C ARG A 243 11.90 -10.09 19.60
N LYS A 244 11.70 -9.35 18.51
CA LYS A 244 12.47 -8.11 18.23
C LYS A 244 12.27 -7.06 19.31
N PHE A 245 11.05 -6.91 19.82
CA PHE A 245 10.73 -5.96 20.88
C PHE A 245 11.46 -6.31 22.19
N VAL A 246 11.36 -7.56 22.67
CA VAL A 246 11.96 -7.95 23.96
C VAL A 246 13.48 -8.11 23.89
N ALA A 247 14.02 -8.58 22.75
CA ALA A 247 15.47 -8.75 22.54
C ALA A 247 16.17 -7.48 22.01
N GLY A 248 15.42 -6.42 21.72
CA GLY A 248 15.99 -5.13 21.36
C GLY A 248 16.93 -4.58 22.44
N SER A 249 17.53 -3.42 22.16
CA SER A 249 18.69 -2.84 22.86
C SER A 249 18.78 -3.13 24.37
N PRO A 250 19.99 -3.36 24.92
CA PRO A 250 20.22 -3.43 26.36
C PRO A 250 19.55 -2.23 27.04
N SER A 251 18.70 -2.52 28.01
CA SER A 251 17.77 -1.57 28.60
C SER A 251 17.36 -2.08 29.96
N ARG A 252 17.25 -1.16 30.93
CA ARG A 252 16.83 -1.46 32.30
C ARG A 252 15.31 -1.55 32.44
N ALA A 253 14.56 -1.04 31.46
CA ALA A 253 13.12 -1.19 31.38
C ALA A 253 12.70 -2.67 31.39
N ALA A 254 11.57 -2.92 32.05
CA ALA A 254 10.87 -4.19 31.89
C ALA A 254 10.17 -4.21 30.52
N ARG A 255 10.28 -5.32 29.79
CA ARG A 255 9.63 -5.48 28.48
C ARG A 255 8.74 -6.70 28.51
N VAL A 256 7.44 -6.46 28.65
CA VAL A 256 6.42 -7.49 28.66
C VAL A 256 5.74 -7.53 27.32
N TYR A 257 5.70 -8.72 26.72
CA TYR A 257 5.03 -8.91 25.43
C TYR A 257 4.31 -10.25 25.38
N VAL A 258 3.06 -10.23 24.90
CA VAL A 258 2.26 -11.45 24.68
C VAL A 258 1.98 -11.59 23.20
N GLY A 259 2.45 -12.70 22.61
CA GLY A 259 2.20 -13.04 21.21
C GLY A 259 0.84 -13.70 21.01
N LEU A 260 0.40 -13.77 19.75
CA LEU A 260 -0.88 -14.39 19.40
C LEU A 260 -0.96 -15.87 19.77
N ASN A 261 0.17 -16.57 19.69
CA ASN A 261 0.27 -18.00 19.96
C ASN A 261 0.58 -18.29 21.44
N SER A 262 0.72 -17.27 22.29
CA SER A 262 1.01 -17.43 23.72
C SER A 262 -0.20 -17.92 24.52
N ALA A 263 -1.42 -17.69 24.02
CA ALA A 263 -2.66 -18.22 24.58
C ALA A 263 -3.78 -18.28 23.52
N PRO A 264 -4.77 -19.18 23.66
CA PRO A 264 -5.70 -19.53 22.58
C PRO A 264 -6.63 -18.39 22.17
N ASP A 265 -7.08 -17.56 23.12
CA ASP A 265 -8.05 -16.50 22.88
C ASP A 265 -7.62 -15.16 23.52
N LEU A 266 -8.31 -14.08 23.17
CA LEU A 266 -7.98 -12.73 23.62
C LEU A 266 -8.02 -12.60 25.15
N LYS A 267 -9.04 -13.16 25.81
CA LYS A 267 -9.19 -13.07 27.27
C LYS A 267 -8.05 -13.80 27.97
N SER A 268 -7.70 -14.99 27.48
CA SER A 268 -6.58 -15.77 27.99
C SER A 268 -5.22 -15.08 27.75
N ARG A 269 -5.03 -14.40 26.61
CA ARG A 269 -3.83 -13.58 26.33
C ARG A 269 -3.73 -12.36 27.24
N VAL A 270 -4.84 -11.68 27.51
CA VAL A 270 -4.87 -10.55 28.46
C VAL A 270 -4.56 -11.02 29.88
N ALA A 271 -5.16 -12.14 30.31
CA ALA A 271 -4.85 -12.72 31.62
C ALA A 271 -3.37 -13.12 31.73
N LEU A 272 -2.79 -13.68 30.67
CA LEU A 272 -1.35 -13.98 30.60
C LEU A 272 -0.50 -12.71 30.65
N ALA A 273 -0.91 -11.63 29.99
CA ALA A 273 -0.20 -10.34 30.05
C ALA A 273 -0.15 -9.78 31.47
N ILE A 274 -1.26 -9.86 32.23
CA ILE A 274 -1.30 -9.41 33.63
C ILE A 274 -0.39 -10.28 34.51
N ARG A 275 -0.41 -11.61 34.37
CA ARG A 275 0.49 -12.51 35.11
C ARG A 275 1.95 -12.28 34.77
N GLU A 276 2.27 -12.04 33.51
CA GLU A 276 3.63 -11.76 33.07
C GLU A 276 4.13 -10.41 33.63
N LEU A 277 3.26 -9.40 33.78
CA LEU A 277 3.60 -8.16 34.51
C LEU A 277 3.84 -8.42 36.00
N ASP A 278 3.05 -9.31 36.63
CA ASP A 278 3.24 -9.72 38.02
C ASP A 278 4.61 -10.41 38.21
N ASN A 279 4.95 -11.37 37.33
CA ASN A 279 6.16 -12.19 37.44
C ASN A 279 7.45 -11.43 37.06
N SER A 280 7.36 -10.46 36.14
CA SER A 280 8.53 -9.71 35.66
C SER A 280 8.95 -8.55 36.58
N GLY A 281 8.21 -8.32 37.68
CA GLY A 281 8.41 -7.18 38.56
C GLY A 281 8.08 -5.83 37.88
N ALA A 282 7.28 -5.86 36.81
CA ALA A 282 6.92 -4.67 36.04
C ALA A 282 6.15 -3.63 36.88
N TRP A 283 5.34 -4.09 37.84
CA TRP A 283 4.58 -3.21 38.73
C TRP A 283 5.45 -2.43 39.72
N ASN A 284 6.70 -2.86 39.94
CA ASN A 284 7.65 -2.15 40.81
C ASN A 284 8.28 -0.93 40.14
N ARG A 285 8.00 -0.71 38.84
CA ARG A 285 8.48 0.45 38.10
C ARG A 285 7.59 1.66 38.40
N ALA A 286 8.17 2.86 38.46
CA ALA A 286 7.37 4.07 38.66
C ALA A 286 6.44 4.37 37.48
N ASN A 287 6.76 3.87 36.28
CA ASN A 287 6.04 4.17 35.04
C ASN A 287 5.67 2.87 34.30
N LEU A 288 4.45 2.81 33.76
CA LEU A 288 3.99 1.75 32.87
C LEU A 288 3.47 2.37 31.58
N VAL A 289 3.98 1.91 30.44
CA VAL A 289 3.52 2.32 29.12
C VAL A 289 2.83 1.15 28.44
N VAL A 290 1.53 1.31 28.15
CA VAL A 290 0.80 0.38 27.29
C VAL A 290 1.07 0.77 25.84
N MET A 291 1.82 -0.08 25.13
CA MET A 291 2.22 0.11 23.75
C MET A 291 1.29 -0.65 22.82
N ILE A 292 0.41 0.06 22.12
CA ILE A 292 -0.54 -0.53 21.17
C ILE A 292 0.20 -0.81 19.85
N PRO A 293 0.41 -2.09 19.50
CA PRO A 293 1.20 -2.42 18.32
C PRO A 293 0.44 -2.16 17.02
N THR A 294 1.18 -2.15 15.91
CA THR A 294 0.60 -2.10 14.56
C THR A 294 0.49 -3.51 13.98
N GLY A 295 -0.68 -3.85 13.42
CA GLY A 295 -0.89 -5.00 12.53
C GLY A 295 -0.37 -6.31 13.11
N SER A 296 0.76 -6.78 12.56
CA SER A 296 1.48 -8.01 12.93
C SER A 296 2.00 -8.06 14.37
N GLY A 297 1.70 -7.07 15.22
CA GLY A 297 2.26 -6.93 16.55
C GLY A 297 3.50 -6.05 16.63
N TRP A 298 3.82 -5.32 15.56
CA TRP A 298 5.01 -4.49 15.49
C TRP A 298 4.95 -3.31 16.47
N ILE A 299 6.03 -3.13 17.23
CA ILE A 299 6.30 -1.98 18.07
C ILE A 299 7.64 -1.40 17.63
N ASP A 300 7.70 -0.09 17.40
CA ASP A 300 8.92 0.57 16.97
C ASP A 300 10.00 0.50 18.07
N ALA A 301 11.15 -0.07 17.70
CA ALA A 301 12.32 -0.17 18.58
C ALA A 301 12.85 1.21 19.01
N ASN A 302 12.68 2.24 18.17
CA ASN A 302 13.03 3.61 18.52
C ASN A 302 12.10 4.17 19.61
N ALA A 303 10.81 3.87 19.55
CA ALA A 303 9.87 4.26 20.60
C ALA A 303 10.19 3.56 21.93
N ALA A 304 10.41 2.24 21.90
CA ALA A 304 10.78 1.50 23.10
C ALA A 304 12.09 2.01 23.73
N ARG A 305 13.10 2.32 22.90
CA ARG A 305 14.35 2.93 23.34
C ARG A 305 14.15 4.34 23.89
N GLY A 306 13.38 5.18 23.20
CA GLY A 306 13.09 6.54 23.65
C GLY A 306 12.36 6.58 24.98
N LEU A 307 11.48 5.62 25.26
CA LEU A 307 10.77 5.52 26.54
C LEU A 307 11.71 5.05 27.66
N ASP A 308 12.60 4.09 27.37
CA ASP A 308 13.66 3.69 28.32
C ASP A 308 14.57 4.88 28.67
N GLU A 309 14.97 5.68 27.67
CA GLU A 309 15.74 6.92 27.86
C GLU A 309 14.96 7.96 28.68
N ARG A 310 13.69 8.21 28.31
CA ARG A 310 12.79 9.18 28.94
C ARG A 310 12.64 8.97 30.45
N PHE A 311 12.47 7.72 30.86
CA PHE A 311 12.22 7.33 32.24
C PHE A 311 13.47 6.81 32.94
N GLY A 312 14.66 6.95 32.33
CA GLY A 312 15.92 6.52 32.93
C GLY A 312 15.93 5.03 33.29
N GLY A 313 15.25 4.19 32.51
CA GLY A 313 15.10 2.75 32.73
C GLY A 313 14.11 2.34 33.82
N ASP A 314 13.44 3.28 34.48
CA ASP A 314 12.38 3.00 35.46
C ASP A 314 10.99 3.00 34.80
N VAL A 315 10.84 2.09 33.83
CA VAL A 315 9.59 1.93 33.08
C VAL A 315 9.35 0.47 32.74
N ALA A 316 8.08 0.07 32.77
CA ALA A 316 7.61 -1.17 32.17
C ALA A 316 6.93 -0.85 30.83
N LEU A 317 7.30 -1.57 29.78
CA LEU A 317 6.74 -1.45 28.44
C LEU A 317 5.93 -2.71 28.13
N LEU A 318 4.63 -2.55 27.91
CA LEU A 318 3.68 -3.64 27.69
C LEU A 318 3.17 -3.64 26.25
N GLY A 319 3.35 -4.74 25.52
CA GLY A 319 2.75 -4.95 24.20
C GLY A 319 1.95 -6.25 24.11
N MET A 320 0.91 -6.29 23.27
CA MET A 320 0.17 -7.53 22.99
C MET A 320 -0.22 -7.62 21.52
N GLN A 321 0.19 -8.70 20.86
CA GLN A 321 -0.12 -8.97 19.47
C GLN A 321 -1.62 -9.32 19.30
N TYR A 322 -2.26 -8.72 18.30
CA TYR A 322 -3.68 -8.97 17.97
C TYR A 322 -3.88 -9.53 16.55
N SER A 323 -2.92 -9.38 15.64
CA SER A 323 -2.98 -9.94 14.28
C SER A 323 -1.60 -10.41 13.79
N GLN A 324 -1.59 -11.28 12.79
CA GLN A 324 -0.40 -11.67 12.02
C GLN A 324 -0.33 -10.92 10.67
N ALA A 325 -1.41 -10.24 10.27
CA ALA A 325 -1.50 -9.58 8.98
C ALA A 325 -0.60 -8.33 8.92
N PRO A 326 0.00 -8.02 7.75
CA PRO A 326 0.83 -6.83 7.60
C PRO A 326 0.04 -5.55 7.80
N SER A 327 0.74 -4.50 8.25
CA SER A 327 0.16 -3.22 8.69
C SER A 327 -0.77 -2.55 7.67
N TRP A 328 -0.46 -2.59 6.37
CA TRP A 328 -1.32 -2.01 5.32
C TRP A 328 -2.67 -2.76 5.15
N ALA A 329 -2.68 -4.08 5.36
CA ALA A 329 -3.91 -4.88 5.26
C ALA A 329 -4.80 -4.63 6.48
N THR A 330 -4.19 -4.51 7.67
CA THR A 330 -4.93 -4.15 8.89
C THR A 330 -5.37 -2.69 8.91
N PHE A 331 -4.65 -1.79 8.25
CA PHE A 331 -5.07 -0.40 8.09
C PHE A 331 -6.41 -0.29 7.36
N VAL A 332 -6.65 -1.15 6.37
CA VAL A 332 -7.91 -1.15 5.59
C VAL A 332 -8.99 -2.04 6.22
N PHE A 333 -8.63 -3.17 6.85
CA PHE A 333 -9.61 -4.20 7.27
C PHE A 333 -9.56 -4.62 8.74
N GLY A 334 -8.57 -4.14 9.53
CA GLY A 334 -8.25 -4.69 10.86
C GLY A 334 -8.49 -3.76 12.04
N ARG A 335 -9.16 -2.61 11.84
CA ARG A 335 -9.33 -1.58 12.87
C ARG A 335 -10.11 -2.06 14.09
N SER A 336 -11.21 -2.81 13.90
CA SER A 336 -12.04 -3.31 14.99
C SER A 336 -11.29 -4.28 15.92
N ALA A 337 -10.52 -5.21 15.36
CA ALA A 337 -9.73 -6.16 16.14
C ALA A 337 -8.63 -5.48 16.97
N ALA A 338 -8.01 -4.43 16.43
CA ALA A 338 -7.02 -3.63 17.15
C ALA A 338 -7.67 -2.89 18.34
N GLU A 339 -8.82 -2.25 18.10
CA GLU A 339 -9.58 -1.52 19.12
C GLU A 339 -10.11 -2.45 20.23
N GLU A 340 -10.64 -3.62 19.87
CA GLU A 340 -11.12 -4.62 20.83
C GLU A 340 -9.96 -5.13 21.71
N SER A 341 -8.86 -5.54 21.09
CA SER A 341 -7.68 -6.03 21.81
C SER A 341 -7.08 -4.97 22.73
N ALA A 342 -6.96 -3.73 22.25
CA ALA A 342 -6.47 -2.61 23.04
C ALA A 342 -7.40 -2.34 24.24
N ARG A 343 -8.72 -2.32 24.02
CA ARG A 343 -9.72 -2.07 25.07
C ARG A 343 -9.69 -3.14 26.15
N THR A 344 -9.67 -4.42 25.77
CA THR A 344 -9.65 -5.52 26.75
C THR A 344 -8.36 -5.50 27.58
N LEU A 345 -7.20 -5.27 26.95
CA LEU A 345 -5.93 -5.19 27.67
C LEU A 345 -5.88 -3.98 28.61
N PHE A 346 -6.23 -2.79 28.10
CA PHE A 346 -6.15 -1.54 28.86
C PHE A 346 -7.06 -1.58 30.10
N THR A 347 -8.30 -2.05 29.95
CA THR A 347 -9.23 -2.22 31.07
C THR A 347 -8.67 -3.18 32.14
N ALA A 348 -8.05 -4.29 31.74
CA ALA A 348 -7.44 -5.22 32.70
C ALA A 348 -6.25 -4.61 33.44
N VAL A 349 -5.44 -3.79 32.74
CA VAL A 349 -4.33 -3.04 33.35
C VAL A 349 -4.84 -2.01 34.36
N GLU A 350 -5.86 -1.21 34.01
CA GLU A 350 -6.46 -0.23 34.93
C GLU A 350 -7.01 -0.92 36.19
N GLN A 351 -7.75 -2.03 36.00
CA GLN A 351 -8.28 -2.82 37.12
C GLN A 351 -7.17 -3.34 38.03
N ARG A 352 -6.07 -3.83 37.45
CA ARG A 352 -4.92 -4.29 38.23
C ARG A 352 -4.24 -3.15 38.98
N ILE A 353 -3.99 -2.02 38.33
CA ILE A 353 -3.38 -0.82 38.95
C ILE A 353 -4.24 -0.30 40.10
N ALA A 354 -5.57 -0.29 39.95
CA ALA A 354 -6.47 0.17 41.01
C ALA A 354 -6.32 -0.63 42.31
N ALA A 355 -5.98 -1.92 42.21
CA ALA A 355 -5.77 -2.83 43.33
C ALA A 355 -4.34 -2.83 43.90
N LEU A 356 -3.38 -2.13 43.27
CA LEU A 356 -2.00 -2.06 43.76
C LEU A 356 -1.86 -1.04 44.89
N PRO A 357 -1.02 -1.33 45.91
CA PRO A 357 -0.70 -0.38 46.97
C PRO A 357 0.14 0.80 46.44
N HIS A 358 1.11 0.52 45.57
CA HIS A 358 1.93 1.50 44.88
C HIS A 358 1.56 1.48 43.40
N LYS A 359 0.95 2.57 42.92
CA LYS A 359 0.40 2.64 41.57
C LYS A 359 1.43 3.24 40.63
N PRO A 360 1.85 2.54 39.55
CA PRO A 360 2.68 3.14 38.53
C PRO A 360 1.89 4.24 37.80
N ARG A 361 2.61 5.25 37.31
CA ARG A 361 2.06 6.24 36.38
C ARG A 361 1.76 5.56 35.05
N LEU A 362 0.52 5.64 34.60
CA LEU A 362 0.06 4.98 33.39
C LEU A 362 0.17 5.91 32.18
N TYR A 363 0.84 5.43 31.14
CA TYR A 363 1.02 6.11 29.86
C TYR A 363 0.54 5.20 28.74
N ILE A 364 0.22 5.80 27.60
CA ILE A 364 -0.15 5.06 26.40
C ILE A 364 0.65 5.53 25.19
N TYR A 365 1.03 4.57 24.36
CA TYR A 365 1.75 4.81 23.12
C TYR A 365 1.11 4.04 21.97
N GLY A 366 1.06 4.67 20.79
CA GLY A 366 0.68 3.98 19.56
C GLY A 366 1.28 4.66 18.34
N GLN A 367 1.61 3.86 17.34
CA GLN A 367 2.00 4.34 16.01
C GLN A 367 1.00 3.86 14.96
N SER A 368 0.71 4.69 13.95
CA SER A 368 -0.15 4.29 12.82
C SER A 368 -1.54 3.84 13.30
N LEU A 369 -1.98 2.66 12.89
CA LEU A 369 -3.19 2.01 13.40
C LEU A 369 -3.19 1.85 14.92
N GLY A 370 -2.03 1.65 15.56
CA GLY A 370 -1.91 1.60 17.01
C GLY A 370 -2.24 2.94 17.67
N ALA A 371 -1.93 4.07 17.03
CA ALA A 371 -2.34 5.39 17.51
C ALA A 371 -3.86 5.56 17.42
N THR A 372 -4.48 5.14 16.32
CA THR A 372 -5.94 5.16 16.17
C THR A 372 -6.63 4.27 17.20
N ALA A 373 -6.17 3.02 17.35
CA ALA A 373 -6.77 2.07 18.29
C ALA A 373 -6.55 2.49 19.76
N GLY A 374 -5.37 3.03 20.09
CA GLY A 374 -5.06 3.56 21.41
C GLY A 374 -5.90 4.80 21.76
N SER A 375 -6.08 5.71 20.80
CA SER A 375 -6.96 6.87 20.99
C SER A 375 -8.41 6.43 21.21
N ALA A 376 -8.91 5.42 20.48
CA ALA A 376 -10.29 4.95 20.60
C ALA A 376 -10.66 4.31 21.97
N LEU A 377 -9.69 4.18 22.88
CA LEU A 377 -9.92 3.75 24.27
C LEU A 377 -10.69 4.78 25.10
N PHE A 378 -10.57 6.05 24.73
CA PHE A 378 -11.13 7.19 25.45
C PHE A 378 -12.38 7.70 24.73
N ALA A 379 -13.32 8.26 25.48
CA ALA A 379 -14.51 8.88 24.91
C ALA A 379 -14.20 10.25 24.30
N ASP A 380 -13.33 11.02 24.97
CA ASP A 380 -12.92 12.37 24.62
C ASP A 380 -11.56 12.72 25.26
N ASP A 381 -11.06 13.92 24.97
CA ASP A 381 -9.79 14.43 25.50
C ASP A 381 -9.76 14.51 27.03
N ALA A 382 -10.90 14.80 27.67
CA ALA A 382 -10.99 14.90 29.12
C ALA A 382 -10.95 13.50 29.77
N ASP A 383 -11.56 12.49 29.13
CA ASP A 383 -11.45 11.09 29.55
C ASP A 383 -10.02 10.58 29.46
N GLN A 384 -9.30 10.92 28.39
CA GLN A 384 -7.88 10.60 28.25
C GLN A 384 -7.06 11.20 29.40
N GLN A 385 -7.22 12.50 29.68
CA GLN A 385 -6.49 13.19 30.75
C GLN A 385 -6.79 12.63 32.15
N ARG A 386 -8.00 12.09 32.39
CA ARG A 386 -8.35 11.49 33.68
C ARG A 386 -7.75 10.09 33.87
N ARG A 387 -7.60 9.32 32.80
CA ARG A 387 -7.27 7.88 32.86
C ARG A 387 -5.80 7.57 32.65
N VAL A 388 -5.07 8.43 31.91
CA VAL A 388 -3.63 8.31 31.70
C VAL A 388 -2.93 9.62 31.99
N CYS A 389 -1.67 9.54 32.40
CA CYS A 389 -0.85 10.73 32.58
C CYS A 389 -0.63 11.45 31.25
N ALA A 390 -0.15 10.74 30.24
CA ALA A 390 0.05 11.28 28.90
C ALA A 390 -0.05 10.18 27.84
N ALA A 391 -0.31 10.61 26.61
CA ALA A 391 -0.31 9.77 25.44
C ALA A 391 0.73 10.23 24.41
N LEU A 392 1.23 9.31 23.59
CA LEU A 392 2.00 9.66 22.40
C LEU A 392 1.51 8.90 21.17
N TRP A 393 1.14 9.69 20.15
CA TRP A 393 0.59 9.22 18.89
C TRP A 393 1.55 9.53 17.73
N ALA A 394 2.24 8.51 17.23
CA ALA A 394 3.14 8.65 16.09
C ALA A 394 2.43 8.29 14.79
N GLY A 395 2.44 9.20 13.82
CA GLY A 395 1.84 9.04 12.50
C GLY A 395 0.37 8.58 12.51
N PRO A 396 -0.52 9.21 13.30
CA PRO A 396 -1.93 8.83 13.30
C PRO A 396 -2.53 9.05 11.90
N PRO A 397 -3.16 8.03 11.29
CA PRO A 397 -3.78 8.17 9.99
C PRO A 397 -4.82 9.31 9.96
N ALA A 398 -4.70 10.19 8.96
CA ALA A 398 -5.53 11.38 8.80
C ALA A 398 -5.59 12.30 10.05
N GLY A 399 -4.63 12.20 10.98
CA GLY A 399 -4.58 13.03 12.19
C GLY A 399 -5.71 12.80 13.19
N ARG A 400 -6.53 11.75 13.05
CA ARG A 400 -7.73 11.53 13.86
C ARG A 400 -7.43 10.82 15.18
N VAL A 401 -6.91 11.56 16.15
CA VAL A 401 -6.64 11.09 17.51
C VAL A 401 -7.00 12.16 18.55
N HIS A 402 -7.17 11.75 19.79
CA HIS A 402 -7.37 12.64 20.93
C HIS A 402 -6.10 13.42 21.27
N HIS A 403 -6.28 14.67 21.68
CA HIS A 403 -5.22 15.62 22.01
C HIS A 403 -5.02 15.77 23.54
N GLY A 404 -5.86 15.13 24.35
CA GLY A 404 -5.85 15.24 25.83
C GLY A 404 -4.52 14.85 26.49
N ASN A 405 -3.64 15.82 26.76
CA ASN A 405 -2.25 15.59 27.20
C ASN A 405 -1.50 14.60 26.29
N ALA A 406 -1.79 14.66 24.99
CA ALA A 406 -1.14 13.85 23.97
C ALA A 406 -0.04 14.62 23.25
N THR A 407 1.07 13.95 23.00
CA THR A 407 2.08 14.39 22.03
C THR A 407 1.83 13.71 20.70
N ILE A 408 1.65 14.48 19.63
CA ILE A 408 1.42 13.97 18.28
C ILE A 408 2.68 14.19 17.45
N LEU A 409 3.26 13.09 16.96
CA LEU A 409 4.40 13.15 16.05
C LEU A 409 3.91 12.85 14.63
N ALA A 410 3.93 13.84 13.76
CA ALA A 410 3.48 13.70 12.38
C ALA A 410 4.48 14.35 11.41
N ASN A 411 5.14 13.55 10.57
CA ASN A 411 6.03 14.10 9.53
C ASN A 411 5.17 14.66 8.40
N SER A 412 5.56 15.82 7.87
CA SER A 412 4.91 16.37 6.68
C SER A 412 5.09 15.52 5.42
N SER A 413 6.16 14.72 5.36
CA SER A 413 6.39 13.74 4.30
C SER A 413 5.70 12.39 4.54
N ASP A 414 4.99 12.20 5.66
CA ASP A 414 4.33 10.92 5.96
C ASP A 414 3.04 10.74 5.14
N PRO A 415 3.01 9.84 4.14
CA PRO A 415 1.79 9.61 3.37
C PRO A 415 0.67 9.03 4.23
N VAL A 416 0.94 8.36 5.36
CA VAL A 416 -0.09 7.78 6.24
C VAL A 416 -0.89 8.87 6.94
N VAL A 417 -0.21 9.91 7.42
CA VAL A 417 -0.86 11.08 8.04
C VAL A 417 -1.69 11.84 7.00
N GLN A 418 -1.16 11.96 5.77
CA GLN A 418 -1.78 12.77 4.72
C GLN A 418 -2.91 12.06 3.96
N TRP A 419 -2.90 10.73 3.91
CA TRP A 419 -3.81 9.99 3.04
C TRP A 419 -5.25 10.00 3.56
N SER A 420 -6.14 10.60 2.78
CA SER A 420 -7.58 10.52 2.97
C SER A 420 -8.30 10.64 1.62
N PRO A 421 -9.56 10.16 1.50
CA PRO A 421 -10.38 10.45 0.32
C PRO A 421 -10.60 11.94 0.06
N GLU A 422 -10.42 12.81 1.06
CA GLU A 422 -10.57 14.26 0.91
C GLU A 422 -9.49 14.85 0.01
N LEU A 423 -8.29 14.23 -0.07
CA LEU A 423 -7.20 14.64 -0.98
C LEU A 423 -7.61 14.69 -2.45
N LEU A 424 -8.68 13.97 -2.79
CA LEU A 424 -9.27 14.04 -4.11
C LEU A 424 -9.65 15.50 -4.43
N TRP A 425 -10.36 16.18 -3.51
CA TRP A 425 -11.02 17.47 -3.74
C TRP A 425 -10.47 18.63 -2.89
N HIS A 426 -9.70 18.36 -1.84
CA HIS A 426 -9.12 19.36 -0.94
C HIS A 426 -7.62 19.16 -0.74
N ALA A 427 -6.90 20.28 -0.58
CA ALA A 427 -5.50 20.25 -0.21
C ALA A 427 -5.32 19.72 1.23
N PRO A 428 -4.22 19.01 1.52
CA PRO A 428 -3.93 18.57 2.88
C PRO A 428 -3.73 19.76 3.82
N ASP A 429 -4.25 19.65 5.04
CA ASP A 429 -3.97 20.61 6.10
C ASP A 429 -2.53 20.40 6.61
N PRO A 430 -1.65 21.41 6.51
CA PRO A 430 -0.30 21.31 7.05
C PRO A 430 -0.24 21.37 8.57
N ALA A 431 -1.31 21.81 9.25
CA ALA A 431 -1.33 21.99 10.70
C ALA A 431 -1.01 20.69 11.44
N GLY A 432 -0.27 20.80 12.54
CA GLY A 432 0.09 19.64 13.37
C GLY A 432 1.17 18.72 12.77
N THR A 433 1.71 19.01 11.58
CA THR A 433 2.84 18.26 11.02
C THR A 433 4.15 19.01 11.18
N ARG A 434 5.23 18.30 11.53
CA ARG A 434 6.58 18.85 11.51
C ARG A 434 7.10 18.93 10.08
N SER A 435 7.69 20.06 9.73
CA SER A 435 8.35 20.25 8.43
C SER A 435 9.64 19.46 8.40
N ASP A 436 9.65 18.35 7.67
CA ASP A 436 10.79 17.43 7.56
C ASP A 436 11.32 17.29 6.12
N ALA A 437 10.52 17.64 5.11
CA ALA A 437 10.94 17.62 3.71
C ALA A 437 10.14 18.65 2.88
N PRO A 438 10.62 19.03 1.68
CA PRO A 438 9.84 19.83 0.73
C PRO A 438 8.49 19.20 0.41
N ARG A 439 7.43 20.01 0.37
CA ARG A 439 6.06 19.54 0.10
C ARG A 439 5.69 19.69 -1.38
N PRO A 440 5.10 18.67 -2.01
CA PRO A 440 4.62 18.79 -3.38
C PRO A 440 3.43 19.76 -3.45
N PRO A 441 3.23 20.47 -4.57
CA PRO A 441 1.99 21.22 -4.78
C PRO A 441 0.80 20.25 -4.80
N TRP A 442 -0.32 20.67 -4.23
CA TRP A 442 -1.54 19.90 -4.32
C TRP A 442 -2.16 20.03 -5.72
N ILE A 443 -2.44 18.89 -6.35
CA ILE A 443 -3.10 18.80 -7.64
C ILE A 443 -4.30 17.86 -7.46
N PRO A 444 -5.55 18.30 -7.68
CA PRO A 444 -6.74 17.46 -7.55
C PRO A 444 -6.58 16.13 -8.29
N LEU A 445 -7.09 15.03 -7.71
CA LEU A 445 -6.90 13.64 -8.16
C LEU A 445 -5.46 13.13 -8.11
N LEU A 446 -4.50 13.88 -8.66
CA LEU A 446 -3.10 13.44 -8.77
C LEU A 446 -2.47 13.33 -7.39
N SER A 447 -2.66 14.30 -6.48
CA SER A 447 -2.13 14.19 -5.12
C SER A 447 -2.66 12.97 -4.39
N PHE A 448 -3.94 12.61 -4.53
CA PHE A 448 -4.48 11.36 -3.99
C PHE A 448 -3.76 10.12 -4.56
N VAL A 449 -3.56 10.08 -5.88
CA VAL A 449 -2.83 8.98 -6.55
C VAL A 449 -1.36 8.91 -6.11
N GLN A 450 -0.68 10.06 -6.03
CA GLN A 450 0.71 10.16 -5.63
C GLN A 450 0.90 9.73 -4.16
N THR A 451 0.08 10.25 -3.24
CA THR A 451 0.10 9.85 -1.82
C THR A 451 -0.22 8.37 -1.66
N SER A 452 -1.18 7.83 -2.44
CA SER A 452 -1.50 6.39 -2.43
C SER A 452 -0.31 5.52 -2.88
N ALA A 453 0.45 5.98 -3.87
CA ALA A 453 1.66 5.29 -4.29
C ALA A 453 2.76 5.35 -3.22
N ASP A 454 2.88 6.47 -2.52
CA ASP A 454 3.90 6.69 -1.50
C ASP A 454 3.65 5.86 -0.22
N LEU A 455 2.39 5.46 0.06
CA LEU A 455 2.06 4.53 1.16
C LEU A 455 2.86 3.22 1.08
N LEU A 456 3.13 2.72 -0.13
CA LEU A 456 3.89 1.47 -0.33
C LEU A 456 5.34 1.55 0.14
N THR A 457 5.87 2.77 0.25
CA THR A 457 7.25 3.06 0.62
C THR A 457 7.35 3.95 1.85
N ALA A 458 6.27 4.06 2.63
CA ALA A 458 6.16 4.98 3.76
C ALA A 458 7.25 4.77 4.81
N LEU A 459 7.72 3.52 4.99
CA LEU A 459 8.75 3.13 5.95
C LEU A 459 10.17 3.08 5.35
N ASN A 460 10.37 3.46 4.09
CA ASN A 460 11.70 3.43 3.46
C ASN A 460 12.65 4.57 3.91
N PRO A 461 12.17 5.81 4.15
CA PRO A 461 13.04 6.90 4.60
C PRO A 461 13.73 6.61 5.94
N PRO A 462 14.82 7.33 6.28
CA PRO A 462 15.41 7.24 7.61
C PRO A 462 14.47 7.80 8.69
N PRO A 463 14.69 7.45 9.98
CA PRO A 463 13.93 8.01 11.09
C PRO A 463 13.94 9.54 11.07
N GLY A 464 12.76 10.15 11.23
CA GLY A 464 12.57 11.60 11.08
C GLY A 464 11.73 11.96 9.86
N HIS A 465 11.61 11.05 8.89
CA HIS A 465 10.91 11.25 7.63
C HIS A 465 9.94 10.11 7.31
N GLY A 466 8.98 10.37 6.42
CA GLY A 466 7.94 9.42 6.05
C GLY A 466 7.20 8.91 7.28
N HIS A 467 6.89 7.62 7.30
CA HIS A 467 6.25 6.96 8.43
C HIS A 467 7.26 6.38 9.44
N ARG A 468 8.54 6.80 9.38
CA ARG A 468 9.56 6.42 10.35
C ARG A 468 9.86 7.56 11.31
N TYR A 469 9.77 7.25 12.59
CA TYR A 469 10.01 8.19 13.67
C TYR A 469 11.21 7.73 14.51
N GLY A 470 11.83 8.68 15.22
CA GLY A 470 13.04 8.45 16.00
C GLY A 470 12.73 8.05 17.44
N THR A 471 13.71 8.25 18.32
CA THR A 471 13.56 8.07 19.77
C THR A 471 12.71 9.16 20.41
N ASP A 472 12.43 10.24 19.68
CA ASP A 472 11.43 11.27 20.02
C ASP A 472 10.04 10.67 20.27
N GLN A 473 9.73 9.51 19.69
CA GLN A 473 8.53 8.72 20.03
C GLN A 473 8.43 8.32 21.50
N GLY A 474 9.53 8.30 22.24
CA GLY A 474 9.51 8.08 23.67
C GLY A 474 9.97 9.29 24.47
N THR A 475 11.02 9.99 23.99
CA THR A 475 11.58 11.13 24.71
C THR A 475 10.67 12.36 24.72
N ALA A 476 9.75 12.47 23.76
CA ALA A 476 8.73 13.53 23.74
C ALA A 476 7.45 13.16 24.51
N MET A 477 7.37 11.98 25.14
CA MET A 477 6.21 11.60 25.96
C MET A 477 5.98 12.65 27.07
N GLY A 478 4.72 13.08 27.21
CA GLY A 478 4.30 14.06 28.22
C GLY A 478 4.51 13.59 29.66
N ASN A 479 4.21 14.48 30.61
CA ASN A 479 4.27 14.18 32.04
C ASN A 479 2.87 14.04 32.64
N CYS A 480 2.79 13.41 33.82
CA CYS A 480 1.81 13.81 34.83
C CYS A 480 2.39 15.05 35.55
#